data_AF-A0A7W0Y7P2-F1
#
_entry.id   AF-A0A7W0Y7P2-F1
#
_cell.length_a   1.000
_cell.length_b   1.000
_cell.length_c   1.000
_cell.angle_alpha   90.00
_cell.angle_beta   90.00
_cell.angle_gamma   90.00
#
_symmetry.space_group_name_H-M   'P 1'
#
loop_
_entity.id
_entity.type
_entity.pdbx_description
1 polymer ?
#
loop_
_entity_poly.entity_id
_entity_poly.type
_entity_poly.pdbx_seq_one_letter_code
_entity_poly.pdbx_strand_id
1 'polypeptide(L)'
;MSPVASMYRIFKREGGSAASVRVVVIVMVALACALTAIGILRVSRQHEVLRIGFELSRTSDRVRGLREQKRALELERATLTAPDRIRRLATQLGMTPVSPDKIRVVSSEIAVNR
;
A
#
# COMPACT_ATOMS: atom_id res chain seq x y z
N MET A 1 -47.88 -45.47 58.05
CA MET A 1 -46.88 -46.07 57.13
C MET A 1 -46.22 -44.95 56.34
N SER A 2 -44.90 -44.88 56.34
CA SER A 2 -44.11 -43.65 56.18
C SER A 2 -43.91 -43.13 54.73
N PRO A 3 -43.87 -41.80 54.50
CA PRO A 3 -43.72 -41.16 53.18
C PRO A 3 -42.25 -41.06 52.68
N VAL A 4 -41.31 -41.72 53.35
CA VAL A 4 -39.87 -41.53 53.14
C VAL A 4 -39.33 -42.20 51.86
N ALA A 5 -40.10 -43.08 51.23
CA ALA A 5 -39.68 -43.76 50.00
C ALA A 5 -39.74 -42.86 48.75
N SER A 6 -40.52 -41.77 48.76
CA SER A 6 -40.69 -40.90 47.59
C SER A 6 -39.53 -39.92 47.39
N MET A 7 -38.70 -39.70 48.41
CA MET A 7 -37.65 -38.67 48.37
C MET A 7 -36.32 -39.19 47.79
N TYR A 8 -36.09 -40.50 47.81
CA TYR A 8 -34.88 -41.11 47.23
C TYR A 8 -34.91 -41.27 45.71
N ARG A 9 -36.07 -41.05 45.06
CA ARG A 9 -36.21 -41.28 43.62
C ARG A 9 -35.75 -40.09 42.76
N ILE A 10 -35.58 -38.90 43.35
CA ILE A 10 -35.14 -37.69 42.62
C ILE A 10 -33.63 -37.59 42.46
N PHE A 11 -32.85 -38.27 43.32
CA PHE A 11 -31.39 -38.32 43.21
C PHE A 11 -30.88 -39.49 42.37
N LYS A 12 -31.72 -40.47 42.03
CA LYS A 12 -31.39 -41.51 41.06
C LYS A 12 -31.73 -41.01 39.64
N ARG A 13 -31.02 -39.98 39.19
CA ARG A 13 -30.97 -39.61 37.77
C ARG A 13 -30.17 -40.70 37.05
N GLU A 14 -30.89 -41.65 36.50
CA GLU A 14 -30.35 -42.70 35.65
C GLU A 14 -29.67 -42.09 34.41
N GLY A 15 -28.43 -42.52 34.15
CA GLY A 15 -27.94 -42.67 32.79
C GLY A 15 -27.82 -41.42 31.93
N GLY A 16 -27.18 -40.36 32.43
CA GLY A 16 -26.49 -39.43 31.52
C GLY A 16 -25.39 -40.21 30.80
N SER A 17 -25.75 -40.85 29.68
CA SER A 17 -24.89 -41.75 28.89
C SER A 17 -23.47 -41.19 28.83
N ALA A 18 -22.47 -41.99 29.20
CA ALA A 18 -21.06 -41.59 29.15
C ALA A 18 -20.66 -41.05 27.76
N ALA A 19 -21.38 -41.44 26.71
CA ALA A 19 -21.29 -40.86 25.37
C ALA A 19 -21.68 -39.38 25.31
N SER A 20 -22.76 -38.96 25.99
CA SER A 20 -23.22 -37.56 26.04
C SER A 20 -22.21 -36.65 26.75
N VAL A 21 -21.64 -37.10 27.87
CA VAL A 21 -20.59 -36.33 28.57
C VAL A 21 -19.34 -36.20 27.69
N ARG A 22 -18.92 -37.29 27.03
CA ARG A 22 -17.80 -37.25 26.08
C ARG A 22 -18.06 -36.30 24.92
N VAL A 23 -19.27 -36.30 24.35
CA VAL A 23 -19.65 -35.38 23.27
C VAL A 23 -19.61 -33.93 23.75
N VAL A 24 -20.15 -33.63 24.94
CA VAL A 24 -20.10 -32.27 25.51
C VAL A 24 -18.66 -31.81 25.72
N VAL A 25 -17.79 -32.69 26.26
CA VAL A 25 -16.37 -32.37 26.46
C VAL A 25 -15.67 -32.14 25.12
N ILE A 26 -15.90 -33.00 24.12
CA ILE A 26 -15.32 -32.84 22.78
C ILE A 26 -15.75 -31.52 22.15
N VAL A 27 -17.03 -31.16 22.25
CA VAL A 27 -17.55 -29.88 21.73
C VAL A 27 -16.91 -28.70 22.46
N MET A 28 -16.76 -28.77 23.78
CA MET A 28 -16.09 -27.70 24.55
C MET A 28 -14.62 -27.53 24.17
N VAL A 29 -13.89 -28.63 24.01
CA VAL A 29 -12.49 -28.60 23.58
C VAL A 29 -12.37 -28.07 22.15
N ALA A 30 -13.23 -28.52 21.24
CA ALA A 30 -13.26 -28.02 19.87
C ALA A 30 -13.55 -26.51 19.82
N LEU A 31 -14.48 -26.03 20.64
CA LEU A 31 -14.80 -24.61 20.73
C LEU A 31 -13.62 -23.80 21.28
N ALA A 32 -12.95 -24.30 22.33
CA ALA A 32 -11.76 -23.67 22.88
C ALA A 32 -10.65 -23.57 21.82
N CYS A 33 -10.36 -24.67 21.10
CA CYS A 33 -9.38 -24.68 20.01
C CYS A 33 -9.74 -23.70 18.90
N ALA A 34 -11.01 -23.62 18.50
CA ALA A 34 -11.47 -22.69 17.46
C ALA A 34 -11.27 -21.23 17.89
N LEU A 35 -11.62 -20.89 19.14
CA LEU A 35 -11.40 -19.54 19.68
C LEU A 35 -9.92 -19.18 19.76
N THR A 36 -9.07 -20.13 20.19
CA THR A 36 -7.61 -19.94 20.20
C THR A 36 -7.08 -19.73 18.78
N ALA A 37 -7.50 -20.53 17.81
CA ALA A 37 -7.09 -20.38 16.41
C ALA A 37 -7.51 -19.03 15.82
N ILE A 38 -8.73 -18.57 16.10
CA ILE A 38 -9.21 -17.24 15.68
C ILE A 38 -8.38 -16.13 16.33
N GLY A 39 -8.05 -16.26 17.62
CA GLY A 39 -7.17 -15.33 18.32
C GLY A 39 -5.79 -15.23 17.69
N ILE A 40 -5.16 -16.37 17.39
CA ILE A 40 -3.87 -16.45 16.71
C ILE A 40 -3.94 -15.83 15.32
N LEU A 41 -4.97 -16.15 14.52
CA LEU A 41 -5.18 -15.56 13.19
C LEU A 41 -5.36 -14.04 13.27
N ARG A 42 -6.07 -13.54 14.28
CA ARG A 42 -6.28 -12.10 14.48
C ARG A 42 -4.96 -11.38 14.82
N VAL A 43 -4.10 -12.01 15.60
CA VAL A 43 -2.77 -11.48 15.95
C VAL A 43 -1.80 -11.57 14.76
N SER A 44 -1.86 -12.64 13.97
CA SER A 44 -1.00 -12.77 12.78
C SER A 44 -1.39 -11.79 11.68
N ARG A 45 -2.68 -11.46 11.53
CA ARG A 45 -3.16 -10.40 10.62
C ARG A 45 -2.57 -9.02 10.91
N GLN A 46 -2.13 -8.74 12.15
CA GLN A 46 -1.45 -7.47 12.46
C GLN A 46 -0.04 -7.38 11.83
N HIS A 47 0.61 -8.51 11.52
CA HIS A 47 1.96 -8.51 10.97
C HIS A 47 2.01 -8.30 9.44
N GLU A 48 0.92 -8.59 8.73
CA GLU A 48 0.89 -8.46 7.26
C GLU A 48 0.65 -7.00 6.80
N VAL A 49 -0.11 -6.24 7.59
CA VAL A 49 -0.33 -4.80 7.36
C VAL A 49 0.97 -4.00 7.54
N LEU A 50 1.84 -4.43 8.45
CA LEU A 50 3.15 -3.79 8.68
C LEU A 50 4.11 -4.00 7.51
N ARG A 51 4.16 -5.21 6.93
CA ARG A 51 5.04 -5.50 5.80
C ARG A 51 4.63 -4.73 4.54
N ILE A 52 3.34 -4.70 4.23
CA ILE A 52 2.79 -3.95 3.09
C ILE A 52 2.97 -2.44 3.30
N GLY A 53 2.77 -1.95 4.53
CA GLY A 53 3.01 -0.55 4.88
C GLY A 53 4.48 -0.13 4.70
N PHE A 54 5.44 -1.00 5.03
CA PHE A 54 6.87 -0.73 4.85
C PHE A 54 7.30 -0.70 3.38
N GLU A 55 6.82 -1.65 2.57
CA GLU A 55 7.04 -1.68 1.11
C GLU A 55 6.44 -0.43 0.43
N LEU A 56 5.24 -0.03 0.85
CA LEU A 56 4.56 1.16 0.35
C LEU A 56 5.29 2.45 0.76
N SER A 57 5.76 2.53 2.00
CA SER A 57 6.53 3.67 2.50
C SER A 57 7.84 3.85 1.72
N ARG A 58 8.64 2.77 1.57
CA ARG A 58 9.89 2.82 0.80
C ARG A 58 9.69 3.21 -0.66
N THR A 59 8.61 2.73 -1.28
CA THR A 59 8.32 3.07 -2.67
C THR A 59 7.83 4.51 -2.80
N SER A 60 7.04 4.99 -1.84
CA SER A 60 6.56 6.37 -1.79
C SER A 60 7.69 7.38 -1.59
N ASP A 61 8.67 7.06 -0.73
CA ASP A 61 9.84 7.91 -0.51
C ASP A 61 10.72 8.02 -1.76
N ARG A 62 10.92 6.91 -2.48
CA ARG A 62 11.64 6.93 -3.77
C ARG A 62 10.93 7.79 -4.81
N VAL A 63 9.61 7.67 -4.93
CA VAL A 63 8.83 8.48 -5.87
C VAL A 63 8.87 9.97 -5.51
N ARG A 64 8.84 10.32 -4.22
CA ARG A 64 8.99 11.70 -3.76
C ARG A 64 10.36 12.27 -4.14
N GLY A 65 11.44 11.56 -3.83
CA GLY A 65 12.80 11.99 -4.18
C GLY A 65 13.00 12.19 -5.69
N LEU A 66 12.52 11.24 -6.50
CA LEU A 66 12.61 11.37 -7.97
C LEU A 66 11.79 12.54 -8.52
N ARG A 67 10.63 12.85 -7.93
CA ARG A 67 9.81 14.01 -8.34
C ARG A 67 10.49 15.34 -7.99
N GLU A 68 11.14 15.42 -6.83
CA GLU A 68 11.92 16.59 -6.44
C GLU A 68 13.11 16.81 -7.37
N GLN A 69 13.86 15.76 -7.69
CA GLN A 69 14.97 15.83 -8.66
C GLN A 69 14.48 16.26 -10.04
N LYS A 70 13.37 15.71 -10.52
CA LYS A 70 12.78 16.11 -11.80
C LYS A 70 12.42 17.60 -11.80
N ARG A 71 11.77 18.09 -10.74
CA ARG A 71 11.41 19.51 -10.62
C ARG A 71 12.64 20.41 -10.60
N ALA A 72 13.70 20.03 -9.90
CA ALA A 72 14.95 20.78 -9.87
C ALA A 72 15.60 20.85 -11.27
N LEU A 73 15.65 19.72 -11.99
CA LEU A 73 16.19 19.66 -13.35
C LEU A 73 15.34 20.46 -14.36
N GLU A 74 14.01 20.46 -14.22
CA GLU A 74 13.13 21.28 -15.06
C GLU A 74 13.36 22.77 -14.83
N LEU A 75 13.56 23.20 -13.58
CA LEU A 75 13.91 24.58 -13.24
C LEU A 75 15.28 24.98 -13.79
N GLU A 76 16.27 24.10 -13.69
CA GLU A 76 17.60 24.32 -14.24
C GLU A 76 17.55 24.41 -15.77
N ARG A 77 16.84 23.48 -16.44
CA ARG A 77 16.56 23.53 -17.88
C ARG A 77 15.89 24.85 -18.27
N ALA A 78 14.85 25.27 -17.57
CA ALA A 78 14.15 26.52 -17.86
C ALA A 78 15.08 27.74 -17.70
N THR A 79 15.95 27.71 -16.70
CA THR A 79 16.93 28.77 -16.44
C THR A 79 18.04 28.81 -17.50
N LEU A 80 18.54 27.65 -17.91
CA LEU A 80 19.55 27.54 -18.98
C LEU A 80 18.97 27.89 -20.35
N THR A 81 17.69 27.57 -20.58
CA THR A 81 16.96 27.87 -21.82
C THR A 81 16.38 29.29 -21.81
N ALA A 82 16.52 30.04 -20.70
CA ALA A 82 15.98 31.38 -20.58
C ALA A 82 16.55 32.29 -21.68
N PRO A 83 15.70 32.88 -22.55
CA PRO A 83 16.14 33.67 -23.71
C PRO A 83 17.05 34.83 -23.32
N ASP A 84 16.80 35.45 -22.16
CA ASP A 84 17.61 36.57 -21.67
C ASP A 84 19.01 36.15 -21.27
N ARG A 85 19.17 34.96 -20.68
CA ARG A 85 20.48 34.40 -20.34
C ARG A 85 21.26 34.06 -21.61
N ILE A 86 20.59 33.44 -22.58
CA ILE A 86 21.17 33.10 -23.88
C ILE A 86 21.62 34.38 -24.60
N ARG A 87 20.78 35.43 -24.65
CA ARG A 87 21.12 36.72 -25.25
C ARG A 87 22.32 37.37 -24.58
N ARG A 88 22.35 37.43 -23.24
CA ARG A 88 23.49 37.99 -22.49
C ARG A 88 24.79 37.24 -22.79
N LEU A 89 24.76 35.91 -22.78
CA LEU A 89 25.92 35.08 -23.07
C LEU A 89 26.38 35.25 -24.52
N ALA A 90 25.45 35.29 -25.47
CA ALA A 90 25.74 35.53 -26.88
C ALA A 90 26.42 36.88 -27.10
N THR A 91 25.94 37.95 -26.45
CA THR A 91 26.57 39.27 -26.51
C THR A 91 27.97 39.27 -25.89
N GLN A 92 28.19 38.57 -24.78
CA GLN A 92 29.52 38.40 -24.18
C GLN A 92 30.49 37.66 -25.10
N LEU A 93 29.99 36.71 -25.90
CA LEU A 93 30.76 35.99 -26.91
C LEU A 93 30.95 36.80 -28.22
N GLY A 94 30.54 38.06 -28.24
CA GLY A 94 30.67 38.94 -29.41
C GLY A 94 29.64 38.68 -30.52
N MET A 95 28.62 37.86 -30.26
CA MET A 95 27.53 37.65 -31.20
C MET A 95 26.57 38.85 -31.16
N THR A 96 26.19 39.34 -32.34
CA THR A 96 25.21 40.41 -32.50
C THR A 96 23.90 39.86 -33.07
N PRO A 97 22.74 40.37 -32.63
CA PRO A 97 21.46 39.98 -33.20
C PRO A 97 21.42 40.36 -34.68
N VAL A 98 20.99 39.42 -35.52
CA VAL A 98 20.91 39.61 -36.97
C VAL A 98 19.72 40.52 -37.30
N SER A 99 19.90 41.45 -38.25
CA SER A 99 18.80 42.29 -38.74
C SER A 99 17.70 41.41 -39.38
N PRO A 100 16.41 41.74 -39.21
CA PRO A 100 15.29 41.00 -39.81
C PRO A 100 15.46 40.80 -41.32
N ASP A 101 16.05 41.75 -42.03
CA ASP A 101 16.24 41.71 -43.50
C ASP A 101 17.20 40.62 -43.97
N LYS A 102 17.98 40.02 -43.06
CA LYS A 102 18.93 38.94 -43.36
C LYS A 102 18.39 37.56 -42.99
N ILE A 103 17.14 37.46 -42.54
CA ILE A 103 16.52 36.19 -42.14
C ILE A 103 15.70 35.65 -43.31
N ARG A 104 16.05 34.44 -43.78
CA ARG A 104 15.27 33.72 -44.78
C ARG A 104 14.59 32.51 -44.12
N VAL A 105 13.26 32.50 -44.10
CA VAL A 105 12.46 31.37 -43.62
C VAL A 105 12.39 30.31 -44.72
N VAL A 106 12.72 29.06 -44.40
CA VAL A 106 12.60 27.92 -45.32
C VAL A 106 11.47 27.03 -44.81
N SER A 107 10.40 26.88 -45.60
CA SER A 107 9.28 25.98 -45.29
C SER A 107 9.72 24.53 -45.44
N SER A 108 9.56 23.74 -44.36
CA SER A 108 10.01 22.34 -44.29
C SER A 108 8.98 21.34 -44.83
N GLU A 109 8.37 21.62 -45.99
CA GLU A 109 7.32 20.76 -46.55
C GLU A 109 7.87 19.57 -47.37
N ILE A 110 9.20 19.43 -47.45
CA ILE A 110 9.86 18.42 -48.29
C ILE A 110 10.70 17.48 -47.42
N ALA A 111 10.09 16.53 -46.69
CA ALA A 111 10.73 15.28 -46.25
C ALA A 111 9.81 14.37 -45.40
N VAL A 112 8.57 14.11 -45.82
CA VAL A 112 7.79 12.97 -45.29
C VAL A 112 7.10 12.26 -46.45
N ASN A 113 7.88 11.80 -47.42
CA ASN A 113 7.44 10.75 -48.36
C ASN A 113 8.66 10.04 -48.95
N ARG A 114 9.25 9.12 -48.18
CA ARG A 114 10.02 8.00 -48.70
C ARG A 114 10.06 6.88 -47.67
#